data_AF-A0A202BM32-F1
#
_entry.id   AF-A0A202BM32-F1
#
_cell.length_a   1.000
_cell.length_b   1.000
_cell.length_c   1.000
_cell.angle_alpha   90.00
_cell.angle_beta   90.00
_cell.angle_gamma   90.00
#
_symmetry.space_group_name_H-M   'P 1'
#
loop_
_entity.id
_entity.type
_entity.pdbx_description
1 polymer ?
#
loop_
_entity_poly.entity_id
_entity_poly.type
_entity_poly.pdbx_seq_one_letter_code
_entity_poly.pdbx_strand_id
1 'polypeptide(L)'
;MDINFESISFTVSIASIILAIISLILSVLFYRWSENSNKEALKNSLTIENSTKRIQELFDLFYKDTFGLMKNNYEIMQSNFFNNSFSSGDSSYSMKEQLEDVIISFITKSKVVKIEDVSTFVMKNYSHLKMSNNDISDGINNLIRKNIIFSSNNMLSVNIQVESDESLGEG
;
A
#
# COMPACT_ATOMS: atom_id res chain seq x y z
N MET A 1 -30.32 58.07 66.11
CA MET A 1 -30.99 57.17 65.13
C MET A 1 -30.30 55.82 65.26
N ASP A 2 -30.33 55.25 66.47
CA ASP A 2 -29.28 54.30 66.90
C ASP A 2 -29.81 52.87 67.09
N ILE A 3 -31.13 52.71 67.06
CA ILE A 3 -31.85 51.44 67.31
C ILE A 3 -31.66 50.45 66.13
N ASN A 4 -31.21 50.93 64.96
CA ASN A 4 -31.03 50.11 63.77
C ASN A 4 -29.67 49.40 63.74
N PHE A 5 -28.58 50.03 64.16
CA PHE A 5 -27.23 49.45 64.05
C PHE A 5 -27.00 48.28 65.00
N GLU A 6 -27.45 48.41 66.26
CA GLU A 6 -27.37 47.35 67.26
C GLU A 6 -28.13 46.10 66.80
N SER A 7 -29.39 46.28 66.36
CA SER A 7 -30.26 45.19 65.88
C SER A 7 -29.68 44.49 64.64
N ILE A 8 -29.12 45.25 63.70
CA ILE A 8 -28.47 44.71 62.49
C ILE A 8 -27.23 43.90 62.87
N SER A 9 -26.36 44.43 63.75
CA SER A 9 -25.14 43.73 64.18
C SER A 9 -25.44 42.40 64.89
N PHE A 10 -26.52 42.35 65.67
CA PHE A 10 -26.98 41.14 66.32
C PHE A 10 -27.47 40.09 65.32
N THR A 11 -28.30 40.48 64.35
CA THR A 11 -28.77 39.59 63.28
C THR A 11 -27.60 39.07 62.42
N VAL A 12 -26.63 39.92 62.09
CA VAL A 12 -25.43 39.52 61.32
C VAL A 12 -24.59 38.51 62.10
N SER A 13 -24.44 38.70 63.42
CA SER A 13 -23.69 37.76 64.28
C SER A 13 -24.34 36.38 64.32
N ILE A 14 -25.67 36.32 64.44
CA ILE A 14 -26.44 35.07 64.39
C ILE A 14 -26.36 34.42 63.01
N ALA A 15 -26.48 35.20 61.93
CA ALA A 15 -26.34 34.70 60.57
C ALA A 15 -24.94 34.11 60.34
N SER A 16 -23.88 34.74 60.86
CA SER A 16 -22.50 34.23 60.77
C SER A 16 -22.33 32.89 61.49
N ILE A 17 -22.97 32.70 62.64
CA ILE A 17 -22.95 31.43 63.38
C ILE A 17 -23.65 30.32 62.59
N ILE A 18 -24.83 30.61 62.03
CA ILE A 18 -25.58 29.65 61.22
C ILE A 18 -24.78 29.28 59.97
N LEU A 19 -24.18 30.28 59.30
CA LEU A 19 -23.36 30.05 58.12
C LEU A 19 -22.10 29.23 58.43
N ALA A 20 -21.49 29.43 59.59
CA ALA A 20 -20.35 28.63 60.04
C ALA A 20 -20.73 27.16 60.24
N ILE A 21 -21.89 26.87 60.83
CA ILE A 21 -22.39 25.49 61.01
C ILE A 21 -22.66 24.83 59.65
N ILE A 22 -23.32 25.55 58.74
CA ILE A 22 -23.58 25.05 57.38
C ILE A 22 -22.27 24.78 56.65
N SER A 23 -21.28 25.67 56.76
CA SER A 23 -19.96 25.50 56.15
C SER A 23 -19.25 24.25 56.66
N LEU A 24 -19.33 23.97 57.97
CA LEU A 24 -18.75 22.78 58.57
C LEU A 24 -19.41 21.51 58.00
N ILE A 25 -20.74 21.48 57.90
CA ILE A 25 -21.48 20.35 57.32
C ILE A 25 -21.11 20.16 55.85
N LEU A 26 -21.08 21.24 55.07
CA LEU A 26 -20.69 21.19 53.66
C LEU A 26 -19.24 20.70 53.49
N SER A 27 -18.32 21.11 54.37
CA SER A 27 -16.93 20.64 54.32
C SER A 27 -16.84 19.13 54.49
N VAL A 28 -17.59 18.55 55.42
CA VAL A 28 -17.60 17.10 55.65
C VAL A 28 -18.26 16.37 54.48
N LEU A 29 -19.35 16.91 53.94
CA LEU A 29 -20.04 16.33 52.80
C LEU A 29 -19.18 16.38 51.53
N PHE A 30 -18.52 17.52 51.30
CA PHE A 30 -17.59 17.73 50.21
C PHE A 30 -16.38 16.81 50.32
N TYR A 31 -15.84 16.59 51.53
CA TYR A 31 -14.75 15.65 51.74
C TYR A 31 -15.14 14.23 51.29
N ARG A 32 -16.33 13.73 51.70
CA ARG A 32 -16.80 12.39 51.31
C ARG A 32 -17.08 12.28 49.82
N TRP A 33 -17.70 13.29 49.21
CA TRP A 33 -17.94 13.31 47.77
C TRP A 33 -16.65 13.46 46.96
N SER A 34 -15.70 14.26 47.44
CA SER A 34 -14.40 14.43 46.80
C SER A 34 -13.59 13.14 46.83
N GLU A 35 -13.62 12.39 47.92
CA GLU A 35 -12.89 11.12 47.99
C GLU A 35 -13.44 10.08 47.00
N ASN A 36 -14.77 9.98 46.89
CA ASN A 36 -15.43 9.09 45.93
C ASN A 36 -15.17 9.53 44.48
N SER A 37 -15.34 10.83 44.19
CA SER A 37 -15.10 11.37 42.85
C SER A 37 -13.64 11.21 42.42
N ASN A 38 -12.69 11.38 43.35
CA ASN A 38 -11.27 11.19 43.05
C ASN A 38 -10.93 9.71 42.78
N LYS A 39 -11.55 8.77 43.50
CA LYS A 39 -11.42 7.32 43.21
C LYS A 39 -11.99 6.97 41.84
N GLU A 40 -13.15 7.52 41.47
CA GLU A 40 -13.73 7.33 40.14
C GLU A 40 -12.88 7.96 39.04
N ALA A 41 -12.37 9.17 39.24
CA ALA A 41 -11.47 9.84 38.30
C ALA A 41 -10.17 9.05 38.10
N LEU A 42 -9.57 8.51 39.17
CA LEU A 42 -8.41 7.63 39.10
C LEU A 42 -8.73 6.34 38.34
N LYS A 43 -9.87 5.70 38.62
CA LYS A 43 -10.31 4.49 37.91
C LYS A 43 -10.54 4.75 36.42
N ASN A 44 -11.16 5.88 36.08
CA ASN A 44 -11.38 6.30 34.70
C ASN A 44 -10.05 6.58 34.01
N SER A 45 -9.11 7.25 34.70
CA SER A 45 -7.76 7.49 34.19
C SER A 45 -7.00 6.20 33.91
N LEU A 46 -7.05 5.22 34.82
CA LEU A 46 -6.46 3.88 34.62
C LEU A 46 -7.11 3.14 33.45
N THR A 47 -8.43 3.29 33.28
CA THR A 47 -9.16 2.66 32.16
C THR A 47 -8.78 3.30 30.82
N ILE A 48 -8.62 4.63 30.80
CA ILE A 48 -8.14 5.39 29.64
C ILE A 48 -6.72 4.96 29.30
N GLU A 49 -5.81 4.92 30.28
CA GLU A 49 -4.42 4.47 30.10
C GLU A 49 -4.36 3.06 29.49
N ASN A 50 -5.14 2.11 30.02
CA ASN A 50 -5.19 0.76 29.49
C ASN A 50 -5.75 0.72 28.05
N SER A 51 -6.74 1.55 27.75
CA SER A 51 -7.30 1.67 26.40
C SER A 51 -6.29 2.26 25.43
N THR A 52 -5.55 3.30 25.83
CA THR A 52 -4.47 3.91 25.04
C THR A 52 -3.33 2.93 24.80
N LYS A 53 -2.92 2.16 25.81
CA LYS A 53 -1.91 1.11 25.67
C LYS A 53 -2.35 0.05 24.66
N ARG A 54 -3.61 -0.38 24.71
CA ARG A 54 -4.16 -1.33 23.72
C ARG A 54 -4.18 -0.74 22.31
N ILE A 55 -4.49 0.55 22.16
CA ILE A 55 -4.42 1.24 20.86
C ILE A 55 -2.97 1.27 20.37
N GLN A 56 -2.00 1.53 21.24
CA GLN A 56 -0.58 1.50 20.89
C GLN A 56 -0.12 0.11 20.46
N GLU A 57 -0.52 -0.94 21.18
CA GLU A 57 -0.22 -2.33 20.80
C GLU A 57 -0.85 -2.71 19.44
N LEU A 58 -2.10 -2.31 19.19
CA LEU A 58 -2.76 -2.52 17.90
C LEU A 58 -2.08 -1.74 16.77
N PHE A 59 -1.60 -0.53 17.06
CA PHE A 59 -0.86 0.28 16.11
C PHE A 59 0.50 -0.35 15.77
N ASP A 60 1.26 -0.80 16.78
CA ASP A 60 2.53 -1.47 16.57
C ASP A 60 2.36 -2.78 15.80
N LEU A 61 1.30 -3.54 16.09
CA LEU A 61 0.95 -4.75 15.33
C LEU A 61 0.61 -4.40 13.87
N PHE A 62 -0.25 -3.41 13.64
CA PHE A 62 -0.65 -3.00 12.31
C PHE A 62 0.54 -2.46 11.49
N TYR A 63 1.40 -1.67 12.11
CA TYR A 63 2.63 -1.18 11.51
C TYR A 63 3.54 -2.36 11.15
N LYS A 64 3.79 -3.27 12.08
CA LYS A 64 4.61 -4.46 11.85
C LYS A 64 4.04 -5.35 10.75
N ASP A 65 2.73 -5.57 10.72
CA ASP A 65 2.08 -6.41 9.72
C ASP A 65 2.10 -5.74 8.35
N THR A 66 1.85 -4.43 8.27
CA THR A 66 1.88 -3.70 6.99
C THR A 66 3.29 -3.62 6.42
N PHE A 67 4.27 -3.22 7.24
CA PHE A 67 5.67 -3.17 6.82
C PHE A 67 6.24 -4.57 6.58
N GLY A 68 5.79 -5.57 7.34
CA GLY A 68 6.14 -6.97 7.14
C GLY A 68 5.62 -7.50 5.80
N LEU A 69 4.36 -7.26 5.48
CA LEU A 69 3.75 -7.61 4.20
C LEU A 69 4.42 -6.86 3.04
N MET A 70 4.67 -5.57 3.19
CA MET A 70 5.35 -4.78 2.16
C MET A 70 6.79 -5.28 1.93
N LYS A 71 7.55 -5.52 3.01
CA LYS A 71 8.90 -6.06 2.94
C LYS A 71 8.91 -7.45 2.29
N ASN A 72 8.01 -8.35 2.72
CA ASN A 72 7.91 -9.68 2.15
C ASN A 72 7.53 -9.63 0.67
N ASN A 73 6.58 -8.79 0.27
CA ASN A 73 6.23 -8.61 -1.14
C ASN A 73 7.38 -8.03 -1.96
N TYR A 74 8.13 -7.08 -1.41
CA TYR A 74 9.32 -6.53 -2.05
C TYR A 74 10.43 -7.58 -2.18
N GLU A 75 10.67 -8.36 -1.14
CA GLU A 75 11.63 -9.48 -1.16
C GLU A 75 11.19 -10.58 -2.13
N ILE A 76 9.89 -10.90 -2.22
CA ILE A 76 9.34 -11.83 -3.21
C ILE A 76 9.51 -11.26 -4.63
N MET A 77 9.21 -9.98 -4.86
CA MET A 77 9.43 -9.36 -6.19
C MET A 77 10.92 -9.29 -6.55
N GLN A 78 11.78 -8.93 -5.61
CA GLN A 78 13.22 -8.84 -5.80
C GLN A 78 13.82 -10.23 -6.03
N SER A 79 13.46 -11.21 -5.21
CA SER A 79 13.89 -12.60 -5.40
C SER A 79 13.32 -13.19 -6.67
N ASN A 80 12.07 -12.90 -7.07
CA ASN A 80 11.56 -13.29 -8.38
C ASN A 80 12.33 -12.63 -9.51
N PHE A 81 12.71 -11.36 -9.38
CA PHE A 81 13.54 -10.68 -10.39
C PHE A 81 14.93 -11.33 -10.53
N PHE A 82 15.56 -11.72 -9.41
CA PHE A 82 16.88 -12.33 -9.43
C PHE A 82 16.87 -13.86 -9.68
N ASN A 83 15.86 -14.60 -9.22
CA ASN A 83 15.70 -16.05 -9.40
C ASN A 83 14.99 -16.44 -10.70
N ASN A 84 14.14 -15.59 -11.30
CA ASN A 84 13.63 -15.82 -12.67
C ASN A 84 14.71 -15.62 -13.74
N SER A 85 15.95 -15.34 -13.35
CA SER A 85 17.06 -15.56 -14.27
C SER A 85 17.38 -17.06 -14.45
N PHE A 86 17.06 -17.99 -13.53
CA PHE A 86 17.50 -19.39 -13.68
C PHE A 86 16.73 -20.54 -12.98
N SER A 87 15.58 -20.36 -12.30
CA SER A 87 14.96 -21.54 -11.64
C SER A 87 13.43 -21.55 -11.57
N SER A 88 12.84 -22.28 -12.52
CA SER A 88 11.74 -23.24 -12.37
C SER A 88 10.76 -23.07 -11.19
N GLY A 89 9.59 -22.49 -11.48
CA GLY A 89 8.45 -22.49 -10.56
C GLY A 89 7.16 -22.07 -11.26
N ASP A 90 6.45 -23.06 -11.83
CA ASP A 90 5.03 -23.02 -12.20
C ASP A 90 4.56 -22.05 -13.29
N SER A 91 5.31 -21.97 -14.38
CA SER A 91 4.69 -21.64 -15.66
C SER A 91 4.95 -22.76 -16.64
N SER A 92 3.88 -23.39 -17.11
CA SER A 92 3.86 -24.11 -18.38
C SER A 92 4.05 -23.10 -19.54
N TYR A 93 5.07 -22.24 -19.47
CA TYR A 93 5.58 -21.48 -20.60
C TYR A 93 6.23 -22.49 -21.51
N SER A 94 5.47 -22.96 -22.49
CA SER A 94 5.98 -23.88 -23.50
C SER A 94 7.22 -23.24 -24.13
N MET A 95 8.28 -24.02 -24.41
CA MET A 95 9.44 -23.50 -25.14
C MET A 95 9.04 -22.75 -26.42
N LYS A 96 7.88 -23.07 -27.00
CA LYS A 96 7.28 -22.36 -28.13
C LYS A 96 6.83 -20.93 -27.79
N GLU A 97 6.26 -20.71 -26.61
CA GLU A 97 5.82 -19.36 -26.16
C GLU A 97 7.03 -18.48 -25.83
N GLN A 98 8.07 -19.05 -25.23
CA GLN A 98 9.33 -18.32 -24.99
C GLN A 98 10.01 -17.91 -26.30
N LEU A 99 9.96 -18.78 -27.32
CA LEU A 99 10.44 -18.44 -28.67
C LEU A 99 9.61 -17.32 -29.29
N GLU A 100 8.27 -17.39 -29.18
CA GLU A 100 7.36 -16.37 -29.70
C GLU A 100 7.66 -14.99 -29.08
N ASP A 101 7.87 -14.91 -27.76
CA ASP A 101 8.20 -13.67 -27.06
C ASP A 101 9.57 -13.10 -27.47
N VAL A 102 10.58 -13.95 -27.67
CA VAL A 102 11.90 -13.52 -28.13
C VAL A 102 11.82 -12.95 -29.55
N ILE A 103 11.06 -13.59 -30.44
CA ILE A 103 10.85 -13.11 -31.82
C ILE A 103 10.10 -11.78 -31.80
N ILE A 104 9.04 -11.65 -31.01
CA ILE A 104 8.28 -10.39 -30.86
C ILE A 104 9.18 -9.28 -30.31
N SER A 105 9.93 -9.53 -29.24
CA SER A 105 10.86 -8.57 -28.63
C SER A 105 11.91 -8.07 -29.63
N PHE A 106 12.49 -8.99 -30.41
CA PHE A 106 13.49 -8.65 -31.41
C PHE A 106 12.91 -7.80 -32.55
N ILE A 107 11.74 -8.16 -33.09
CA ILE A 107 11.12 -7.40 -34.18
C ILE A 107 10.61 -6.04 -33.67
N THR A 108 10.07 -5.97 -32.45
CA THR A 108 9.63 -4.71 -31.84
C THR A 108 10.78 -3.73 -31.66
N LYS A 109 11.95 -4.21 -31.21
CA LYS A 109 13.15 -3.38 -31.05
C LYS A 109 13.74 -2.94 -32.39
N SER A 110 13.58 -3.75 -33.43
CA SER A 110 14.24 -3.57 -34.73
C SER A 110 13.33 -2.95 -35.80
N LYS A 111 12.03 -2.80 -35.53
CA LYS A 111 10.94 -2.33 -36.42
C LYS A 111 10.68 -3.17 -37.67
N VAL A 112 11.71 -3.47 -38.46
CA VAL A 112 11.64 -4.31 -39.67
C VAL A 112 12.86 -5.21 -39.70
N VAL A 113 12.65 -6.53 -39.84
CA VAL A 113 13.72 -7.53 -39.73
C VAL A 113 13.58 -8.60 -40.81
N LYS A 114 14.70 -9.06 -41.38
CA LYS A 114 14.67 -10.21 -42.31
C LYS A 114 14.56 -11.52 -41.54
N ILE A 115 13.90 -12.51 -42.14
CA ILE A 115 13.74 -13.84 -41.52
C ILE A 115 15.10 -14.49 -41.21
N GLU A 116 16.12 -14.27 -42.04
CA GLU A 116 17.48 -14.79 -41.78
C GLU A 116 18.13 -14.16 -40.55
N ASP A 117 17.90 -12.88 -40.32
CA ASP A 117 18.45 -12.15 -39.18
C ASP A 117 17.79 -12.61 -37.87
N VAL A 118 16.49 -12.94 -37.91
CA VAL A 118 15.77 -13.54 -36.78
C VAL A 118 16.32 -14.94 -36.47
N SER A 119 16.47 -15.79 -37.50
CA SER A 119 17.03 -17.14 -37.34
C SER A 119 18.44 -17.08 -36.75
N THR A 120 19.29 -16.17 -37.27
CA THR A 120 20.67 -15.98 -36.77
C THR A 120 20.68 -15.45 -35.33
N PHE A 121 19.79 -14.50 -34.99
CA PHE A 121 19.67 -13.93 -33.66
C PHE A 121 19.22 -14.97 -32.62
N VAL A 122 18.23 -15.79 -32.96
CA VAL A 122 17.72 -16.86 -32.09
C VAL A 122 18.78 -17.94 -31.90
N MET A 123 19.44 -18.40 -32.97
CA MET A 123 20.50 -19.42 -32.86
C MET A 123 21.72 -18.93 -32.07
N LYS A 124 22.09 -17.65 -32.19
CA LYS A 124 23.27 -17.08 -31.52
C LYS A 124 23.04 -16.81 -30.03
N ASN A 125 21.88 -16.26 -29.67
CA ASN A 125 21.59 -15.84 -28.29
C ASN A 125 20.92 -16.95 -27.46
N TYR A 126 20.28 -17.92 -28.12
CA TYR A 126 19.51 -18.98 -27.47
C TYR A 126 19.90 -20.38 -27.96
N SER A 127 21.21 -20.63 -28.09
CA SER A 127 21.77 -21.93 -28.52
C SER A 127 21.38 -23.13 -27.63
N HIS A 128 20.95 -22.86 -26.39
CA HIS A 128 20.47 -23.85 -25.43
C HIS A 128 19.09 -24.43 -25.77
N LEU A 129 18.29 -23.76 -26.62
CA LEU A 129 16.95 -24.23 -26.99
C LEU A 129 16.98 -25.37 -28.03
N LYS A 130 18.13 -25.70 -28.64
CA LYS A 130 18.30 -26.73 -29.69
C LYS A 130 17.19 -26.69 -30.78
N MET A 131 16.67 -25.51 -31.10
CA MET A 131 15.59 -25.36 -32.06
C MET A 131 16.12 -25.46 -33.49
N SER A 132 15.39 -26.19 -34.33
CA SER A 132 15.65 -26.25 -35.77
C SER A 132 15.15 -24.98 -36.45
N ASN A 133 15.71 -24.63 -37.61
CA ASN A 133 15.20 -23.54 -38.45
C ASN A 133 13.71 -23.73 -38.80
N ASN A 134 13.23 -24.97 -38.81
CA ASN A 134 11.82 -25.29 -39.02
C ASN A 134 10.95 -24.86 -37.84
N ASP A 135 11.43 -25.02 -36.59
CA ASP A 135 10.68 -24.61 -35.39
C ASP A 135 10.56 -23.09 -35.29
N ILE A 136 11.62 -22.36 -35.70
CA ILE A 136 11.63 -20.90 -35.79
C ILE A 136 10.66 -20.43 -36.87
N SER A 137 10.66 -21.09 -38.03
CA SER A 137 9.73 -20.80 -39.12
C SER A 137 8.28 -21.07 -38.71
N ASP A 138 8.02 -22.16 -37.98
CA ASP A 138 6.70 -22.48 -37.44
C ASP A 138 6.24 -21.46 -36.39
N GLY A 139 7.15 -20.98 -35.54
CA GLY A 139 6.88 -19.89 -34.60
C GLY A 139 6.53 -18.59 -35.31
N ILE A 140 7.29 -18.20 -36.34
CA ILE A 140 7.01 -17.02 -37.18
C ILE A 140 5.64 -17.18 -37.88
N ASN A 141 5.36 -18.35 -38.45
CA ASN A 141 4.08 -18.63 -39.11
C ASN A 141 2.90 -18.60 -38.13
N ASN A 142 3.08 -19.05 -36.89
CA ASN A 142 2.07 -18.96 -35.84
C ASN A 142 1.79 -17.49 -35.48
N LEU A 143 2.83 -16.67 -35.35
CA LEU A 143 2.70 -15.24 -35.07
C LEU A 143 2.04 -14.46 -36.23
N ILE A 144 2.30 -14.86 -37.47
CA ILE A 144 1.60 -14.34 -38.66
C ILE A 144 0.12 -14.75 -38.61
N ARG A 145 -0.19 -16.02 -38.30
CA ARG A 145 -1.57 -16.51 -38.17
C ARG A 145 -2.34 -15.79 -37.06
N LYS A 146 -1.67 -15.42 -35.97
CA LYS A 146 -2.23 -14.64 -34.86
C LYS A 146 -2.36 -13.14 -35.16
N ASN A 147 -2.00 -12.67 -36.38
CA ASN A 147 -1.98 -11.25 -36.79
C ASN A 147 -1.09 -10.34 -35.92
N ILE A 148 -0.06 -10.89 -35.27
CA ILE A 148 0.87 -10.12 -34.43
C ILE A 148 1.99 -9.52 -35.29
N ILE A 149 2.42 -10.23 -36.34
CA ILE A 149 3.52 -9.85 -37.23
C ILE A 149 3.05 -9.97 -38.69
N PHE A 150 3.40 -8.99 -39.51
CA PHE A 150 3.23 -9.04 -40.97
C PHE A 150 4.54 -9.43 -41.66
N SER A 151 4.44 -10.36 -42.60
CA SER A 151 5.53 -10.74 -43.50
C SER A 151 5.28 -10.16 -44.89
N SER A 152 6.20 -9.35 -45.40
CA SER A 152 6.20 -8.88 -46.79
C SER A 152 7.59 -9.06 -47.38
N ASN A 153 7.71 -9.74 -48.53
CA ASN A 153 8.97 -9.98 -49.25
C ASN A 153 10.15 -10.36 -48.31
N ASN A 154 9.96 -11.37 -47.47
CA ASN A 154 10.98 -11.89 -46.54
C ASN A 154 11.38 -10.93 -45.39
N MET A 155 10.61 -9.86 -45.18
CA MET A 155 10.74 -8.93 -44.06
C MET A 155 9.54 -9.03 -43.12
N LEU A 156 9.82 -9.10 -41.82
CA LEU A 156 8.88 -9.16 -40.71
C LEU A 156 8.76 -7.78 -40.07
N SER A 157 7.53 -7.35 -39.81
CA SER A 157 7.21 -6.12 -39.07
C SER A 157 6.06 -6.39 -38.11
N VAL A 158 6.09 -5.78 -36.91
CA VAL A 158 4.95 -5.87 -35.98
C VAL A 158 3.82 -4.98 -36.52
N ASN A 159 2.57 -5.39 -36.32
CA ASN A 159 1.42 -4.52 -36.56
C ASN A 159 1.44 -3.36 -35.55
N ILE A 160 2.17 -2.30 -35.89
CA ILE A 160 2.08 -1.04 -35.18
C ILE A 160 0.94 -0.30 -35.87
N GLN A 161 -0.24 -0.27 -35.24
CA GLN A 161 -1.14 0.86 -35.45
C GLN A 161 -0.36 2.09 -34.98
N VAL A 162 0.33 2.73 -35.92
CA VAL A 162 0.88 4.06 -35.73
C VAL A 162 -0.35 4.96 -35.66
N GLU A 163 -0.80 5.26 -34.45
CA GLU A 163 -1.57 6.46 -34.18
C GLU A 163 -0.78 7.62 -34.80
N SER A 164 -1.37 8.20 -35.84
CA SER A 164 -0.89 9.41 -36.48
C SER A 164 -0.82 10.52 -35.45
N ASP A 165 0.40 10.99 -35.18
CA ASP A 165 0.67 12.30 -34.59
C ASP A 165 -0.03 13.38 -35.45
N GLU A 166 -1.27 13.73 -35.11
CA GLU A 166 -1.82 15.04 -35.45
C GLU A 166 -1.17 16.09 -34.54
N SER A 167 0.02 16.53 -34.95
CA SER A 167 0.57 17.82 -34.55
C SER A 167 0.81 18.68 -35.79
N LEU A 168 -0.27 19.31 -36.24
CA LEU A 168 -0.29 20.53 -37.07
C LEU A 168 -1.35 21.41 -36.37
N GLY A 169 -1.05 22.54 -35.74
CA GLY A 169 -0.24 23.61 -36.30
C GLY A 169 -1.11 24.37 -37.30
N GLU A 170 -1.86 25.36 -36.80
CA GLU A 170 -2.62 26.47 -37.45
C GLU A 170 -3.88 26.73 -36.61
N GLY A 171 -4.25 27.92 -36.17
CA GLY A 171 -3.81 29.30 -36.31
C GLY A 171 -4.83 30.16 -35.56
#